data_AF-A0A955V366-F1
#
_entry.id   AF-A0A955V366-F1
#
_cell.length_a   1.000
_cell.length_b   1.000
_cell.length_c   1.000
_cell.angle_alpha   90.00
_cell.angle_beta   90.00
_cell.angle_gamma   90.00
#
_symmetry.space_group_name_H-M   'P 1'
#
loop_
_entity.id
_entity.type
_entity.pdbx_description
1 polymer ?
#
loop_
_entity_poly.entity_id
_entity_poly.type
_entity_poly.pdbx_seq_one_letter_code
_entity_poly.pdbx_strand_id
1 'polypeptide(L)'
;MGGSLNACRPVGGHRGLSALTWAVGSCALTQLSPTPEAPLPELPKYRGPDRDDPRWKVFRDFREPAQLVRIAIDQGNRVFVHFNGRGSVDGARSVTEMMDQVRDELGHDVVFEALVDMRDLDGAPLRAQFVIGKWLLGRKKQIAKVAIFGGKPFEMKVAAAVMTVARMHNAHFCDRLDDAIRWLGWPEGCYPDGPAPPRPVPGR
;
A
#
# COMPACT_ATOMS: atom_id res chain seq x y z
N MET A 1 39.32 -21.67 32.87
CA MET A 1 40.20 -20.85 33.71
C MET A 1 40.65 -19.65 32.89
N GLY A 2 40.53 -18.43 33.45
CA GLY A 2 40.80 -17.14 32.79
C GLY A 2 39.57 -16.62 32.03
N GLY A 3 38.79 -15.62 32.45
CA GLY A 3 39.05 -14.53 33.39
C GLY A 3 39.18 -13.23 32.60
N SER A 4 38.13 -12.40 32.55
CA SER A 4 38.22 -10.93 32.68
C SER A 4 36.82 -10.30 32.58
N LEU A 5 36.41 -9.72 33.71
CA LEU A 5 35.29 -8.79 33.85
C LEU A 5 35.85 -7.37 33.66
N ASN A 6 35.22 -6.54 32.83
CA ASN A 6 35.37 -5.08 32.89
C ASN A 6 34.01 -4.47 32.50
N ALA A 7 33.20 -4.07 33.48
CA ALA A 7 33.27 -2.83 34.27
C ALA A 7 32.57 -1.66 33.57
N CYS A 8 31.33 -1.43 34.02
CA CYS A 8 30.56 -0.23 33.81
C CYS A 8 31.32 1.03 34.26
N ARG A 9 31.19 2.12 33.49
CA ARG A 9 31.44 3.48 33.96
C ARG A 9 30.25 4.37 33.60
N PRO A 10 29.48 4.89 34.58
CA PRO A 10 28.73 6.11 34.41
C PRO A 10 29.61 7.29 34.85
N VAL A 11 29.79 8.27 33.97
CA VAL A 11 30.34 9.57 34.35
C VAL A 11 29.18 10.57 34.32
N GLY A 12 28.82 11.04 35.51
CA GLY A 12 27.85 12.13 35.69
C GLY A 12 28.41 13.49 35.28
N GLY A 13 27.51 14.43 35.02
CA GLY A 13 27.86 15.80 34.65
C GLY A 13 26.69 16.76 34.76
N HIS A 14 26.47 17.25 35.98
CA HIS A 14 26.05 18.60 36.37
C HIS A 14 24.91 19.35 35.64
N ARG A 15 23.86 19.60 36.46
CA ARG A 15 23.32 20.91 36.87
C ARG A 15 23.10 21.98 35.79
N GLY A 16 21.82 22.25 35.54
CA GLY A 16 21.33 23.48 34.92
C GLY A 16 19.83 23.65 35.16
N LEU A 17 19.44 23.93 36.41
CA LEU A 17 18.12 24.47 36.72
C LEU A 17 18.03 25.86 36.09
N SER A 18 17.22 26.01 35.05
CA SER A 18 16.74 27.32 34.61
C SER A 18 15.22 27.32 34.74
N ALA A 19 14.76 27.95 35.81
CA ALA A 19 13.37 28.28 36.01
C ALA A 19 12.99 29.39 35.02
N LEU A 20 12.37 28.99 33.90
CA LEU A 20 11.61 29.89 33.04
C LEU A 20 10.14 29.61 33.29
N THR A 21 9.57 30.48 34.12
CA THR A 21 8.14 30.61 34.37
C THR A 21 7.47 31.02 33.07
N TRP A 22 6.88 30.07 32.34
CA TRP A 22 6.03 30.38 31.20
C TRP A 22 4.68 30.85 31.75
N ALA A 23 4.41 32.14 31.58
CA ALA A 23 3.09 32.71 31.78
C ALA A 23 2.11 31.97 30.86
N VAL A 24 1.20 31.20 31.45
CA VAL A 24 0.10 30.56 30.76
C VAL A 24 -0.91 31.65 30.39
N GLY A 25 -0.66 32.30 29.26
CA GLY A 25 -1.65 33.14 28.61
C GLY A 25 -2.80 32.26 28.16
N SER A 26 -3.92 32.32 28.88
CA SER A 26 -5.18 31.70 28.50
C SER A 26 -5.68 32.39 27.21
N CYS A 27 -5.22 31.91 26.06
CA CYS A 27 -5.86 32.21 24.79
C CYS A 27 -7.22 31.52 24.81
N ALA A 28 -8.28 32.31 24.83
CA ALA A 28 -9.63 31.85 24.60
C ALA A 28 -9.66 31.03 23.30
N LEU A 29 -9.70 29.71 23.44
CA LEU A 29 -9.99 28.79 22.35
C LEU A 29 -11.44 29.04 21.95
N THR A 30 -11.64 29.87 20.94
CA THR A 30 -12.90 29.95 20.21
C THR A 30 -13.19 28.54 19.71
N GLN A 31 -14.17 27.87 20.33
CA GLN A 31 -14.70 26.60 19.86
C GLN A 31 -15.33 26.84 18.49
N LEU A 32 -14.52 26.70 17.43
CA LEU A 32 -15.02 26.61 16.07
C LEU A 32 -15.87 25.34 16.01
N SER A 33 -17.18 25.52 15.91
CA SER A 33 -18.09 24.41 15.63
C SER A 33 -17.59 23.69 14.38
N PRO A 34 -17.46 22.36 14.39
CA PRO A 34 -16.99 21.63 13.24
C PRO A 34 -17.91 21.94 12.06
N THR A 35 -17.35 22.53 11.01
CA THR A 35 -18.07 22.77 9.76
C THR A 35 -18.64 21.43 9.31
N PRO A 36 -19.94 21.32 8.98
CA PRO A 36 -20.54 20.07 8.54
C PRO A 36 -19.71 19.53 7.38
N GLU A 37 -19.12 18.36 7.61
CA GLU A 37 -18.23 17.72 6.67
C GLU A 37 -19.03 17.43 5.40
N ALA A 38 -18.61 17.99 4.27
CA ALA A 38 -19.30 17.79 3.01
C ALA A 38 -19.38 16.27 2.73
N PRO A 39 -20.52 15.75 2.24
CA PRO A 39 -20.65 14.34 1.93
C PRO A 39 -19.51 13.93 1.00
N LEU A 40 -18.77 12.90 1.42
CA LEU A 40 -17.62 12.42 0.67
C LEU A 40 -18.05 12.04 -0.74
N PRO A 41 -17.30 12.44 -1.78
CA PRO A 41 -17.63 12.08 -3.15
C PRO A 41 -17.72 10.57 -3.28
N GLU A 42 -18.79 10.08 -3.91
CA GLU A 42 -18.92 8.65 -4.21
C GLU A 42 -17.74 8.22 -5.09
N LEU A 43 -16.97 7.24 -4.61
CA LEU A 43 -15.90 6.65 -5.40
C LEU A 43 -16.50 5.99 -6.66
N PRO A 44 -15.83 6.09 -7.82
CA PRO A 44 -16.32 5.52 -9.08
C PRO A 44 -16.62 4.02 -8.96
N LYS A 45 -17.55 3.53 -9.81
CA LYS A 45 -18.00 2.13 -9.83
C LYS A 45 -16.81 1.18 -9.92
N TYR A 46 -16.65 0.44 -8.84
CA TYR A 46 -15.52 -0.43 -8.56
C TYR A 46 -15.28 -1.52 -9.62
N ARG A 47 -14.03 -1.64 -10.09
CA ARG A 47 -13.50 -2.79 -10.83
C ARG A 47 -12.24 -3.30 -10.12
N GLY A 48 -12.27 -4.50 -9.57
CA GLY A 48 -11.13 -5.08 -8.86
C GLY A 48 -11.51 -6.33 -8.05
N PRO A 49 -10.57 -6.90 -7.26
CA PRO A 49 -10.81 -8.11 -6.46
C PRO A 49 -12.07 -7.98 -5.60
N ASP A 50 -13.06 -8.85 -5.81
CA ASP A 50 -14.25 -8.87 -4.96
C ASP A 50 -13.93 -9.59 -3.64
N ARG A 51 -14.24 -8.95 -2.50
CA ARG A 51 -13.97 -9.50 -1.17
C ARG A 51 -14.68 -10.84 -0.95
N ASP A 52 -15.86 -11.01 -1.54
CA ASP A 52 -16.71 -12.18 -1.35
C ASP A 52 -16.33 -13.34 -2.32
N ASP A 53 -15.32 -13.14 -3.18
CA ASP A 53 -14.88 -14.16 -4.12
C ASP A 53 -14.05 -15.26 -3.43
N PRO A 54 -14.48 -16.53 -3.50
CA PRO A 54 -13.85 -17.63 -2.78
C PRO A 54 -12.43 -17.96 -3.28
N ARG A 55 -11.97 -17.40 -4.41
CA ARG A 55 -10.61 -17.62 -4.90
C ARG A 55 -9.55 -16.94 -4.02
N TRP A 56 -9.93 -15.90 -3.29
CA TRP A 56 -8.99 -15.16 -2.44
C TRP A 56 -8.81 -15.88 -1.11
N LYS A 57 -7.57 -16.29 -0.83
CA LYS A 57 -7.20 -16.81 0.48
C LYS A 57 -6.93 -15.69 1.49
N VAL A 58 -6.46 -14.55 1.00
CA VAL A 58 -6.20 -13.35 1.82
C VAL A 58 -6.79 -12.17 1.09
N PHE A 59 -7.52 -11.35 1.83
CA PHE A 59 -8.04 -10.08 1.36
C PHE A 59 -7.83 -9.02 2.44
N ARG A 60 -7.33 -7.86 2.05
CA ARG A 60 -7.10 -6.71 2.91
C ARG A 60 -7.50 -5.45 2.16
N ASP A 61 -8.18 -4.55 2.87
CA ASP A 61 -8.50 -3.22 2.38
C ASP A 61 -8.00 -2.15 3.35
N PHE A 62 -7.58 -1.04 2.76
CA PHE A 62 -7.33 0.20 3.46
C PHE A 62 -8.16 1.29 2.79
N ARG A 63 -8.86 2.08 3.60
CA ARG A 63 -9.77 3.12 3.10
C ARG A 63 -9.54 4.42 3.85
N GLU A 64 -9.33 5.45 3.05
CA GLU A 64 -9.38 6.87 3.42
C GLU A 64 -10.49 7.56 2.61
N PRO A 65 -10.91 8.78 3.01
CA PRO A 65 -11.90 9.55 2.26
C PRO A 65 -11.59 9.70 0.76
N ALA A 66 -10.31 9.84 0.41
CA ALA A 66 -9.86 10.07 -0.97
C ALA A 66 -9.20 8.85 -1.62
N GLN A 67 -8.99 7.74 -0.88
CA GLN A 67 -8.20 6.61 -1.37
C GLN A 67 -8.77 5.27 -0.88
N LEU A 68 -8.76 4.29 -1.77
CA LEU A 68 -8.95 2.90 -1.47
C LEU A 68 -7.74 2.11 -2.01
N VAL A 69 -7.16 1.28 -1.16
CA VAL A 69 -6.16 0.28 -1.54
C VAL A 69 -6.72 -1.09 -1.22
N ARG A 70 -6.61 -2.02 -2.17
CA ARG A 70 -6.98 -3.43 -1.96
C ARG A 70 -5.81 -4.33 -2.29
N ILE A 71 -5.56 -5.27 -1.41
CA ILE A 71 -4.59 -6.34 -1.62
C ILE A 71 -5.31 -7.67 -1.48
N ALA A 72 -5.25 -8.49 -2.52
CA ALA A 72 -5.78 -9.84 -2.50
C ALA A 72 -4.66 -10.83 -2.87
N ILE A 73 -4.73 -12.02 -2.28
CA ILE A 73 -3.87 -13.15 -2.62
C ILE A 73 -4.76 -14.34 -2.91
N ASP A 74 -4.45 -15.07 -3.97
CA ASP A 74 -5.13 -16.32 -4.26
C ASP A 74 -4.33 -17.57 -3.83
N GLN A 75 -4.90 -18.74 -4.15
CA GLN A 75 -4.32 -20.05 -3.86
C GLN A 75 -2.98 -20.31 -4.57
N GLY A 76 -2.71 -19.61 -5.68
CA GLY A 76 -1.44 -19.70 -6.43
C GLY A 76 -0.37 -18.73 -5.94
N ASN A 77 -0.56 -18.09 -4.79
CA ASN A 77 0.31 -17.03 -4.26
C ASN A 77 0.46 -15.83 -5.20
N ARG A 78 -0.54 -15.57 -6.04
CA ARG A 78 -0.56 -14.40 -6.91
C ARG A 78 -1.10 -13.22 -6.13
N VAL A 79 -0.35 -12.13 -6.12
CA VAL A 79 -0.70 -10.92 -5.37
C VAL A 79 -1.33 -9.90 -6.29
N PHE A 80 -2.47 -9.38 -5.89
CA PHE A 80 -3.23 -8.37 -6.62
C PHE A 80 -3.27 -7.10 -5.78
N VAL A 81 -2.79 -6.00 -6.33
CA VAL A 81 -2.84 -4.68 -5.68
C VAL A 81 -3.68 -3.76 -6.55
N HIS A 82 -4.73 -3.18 -6.00
CA HIS A 82 -5.59 -2.23 -6.72
C HIS A 82 -5.62 -0.89 -5.98
N PHE A 83 -5.40 0.18 -6.73
CA PHE A 83 -5.45 1.56 -6.24
C PHE A 83 -6.64 2.30 -6.85
N ASN A 84 -7.47 2.91 -6.00
CA ASN A 84 -8.59 3.74 -6.41
C ASN A 84 -8.57 5.07 -5.65
N GLY A 85 -8.77 6.17 -6.37
CA GLY A 85 -8.74 7.54 -5.82
C GLY A 85 -7.34 8.15 -5.80
N ARG A 86 -7.16 9.19 -4.98
CA ARG A 86 -5.91 9.96 -4.90
C ARG A 86 -4.97 9.34 -3.87
N GLY A 87 -3.77 8.97 -4.32
CA GLY A 87 -2.74 8.42 -3.44
C GLY A 87 -2.35 9.38 -2.32
N SER A 88 -2.16 8.83 -1.12
CA SER A 88 -1.66 9.55 0.06
C SER A 88 -0.38 8.89 0.61
N VAL A 89 0.32 9.60 1.50
CA VAL A 89 1.50 9.03 2.19
C VAL A 89 1.08 7.94 3.17
N ASP A 90 -0.06 8.10 3.82
CA ASP A 90 -0.58 7.12 4.78
C ASP A 90 -1.11 5.89 4.05
N GLY A 91 -1.80 6.05 2.92
CA GLY A 91 -2.14 4.94 2.03
C GLY A 91 -0.91 4.18 1.55
N ALA A 92 0.20 4.85 1.23
CA ALA A 92 1.45 4.18 0.90
C ALA A 92 2.07 3.40 2.08
N ARG A 93 1.97 3.91 3.31
CA ARG A 93 2.40 3.19 4.52
C ARG A 93 1.55 1.96 4.75
N SER A 94 0.23 2.10 4.66
CA SER A 94 -0.71 0.99 4.79
C SER A 94 -0.51 -0.06 3.71
N VAL A 95 -0.18 0.31 2.48
CA VAL A 95 0.24 -0.66 1.44
C VAL A 95 1.46 -1.46 1.91
N THR A 96 2.50 -0.79 2.41
CA THR A 96 3.72 -1.49 2.84
C THR A 96 3.49 -2.40 4.04
N GLU A 97 2.64 -1.99 4.98
CA GLU A 97 2.24 -2.80 6.14
C GLU A 97 1.39 -4.00 5.72
N MET A 98 0.40 -3.81 4.85
CA MET A 98 -0.40 -4.91 4.30
C MET A 98 0.46 -5.88 3.49
N MET A 99 1.45 -5.39 2.74
CA MET A 99 2.38 -6.25 2.01
C MET A 99 3.34 -7.02 2.93
N ASP A 100 3.72 -6.45 4.08
CA ASP A 100 4.46 -7.17 5.11
C ASP A 100 3.60 -8.29 5.72
N GLN A 101 2.31 -8.03 5.99
CA GLN A 101 1.37 -9.08 6.43
C GLN A 101 1.18 -10.17 5.37
N VAL A 102 1.05 -9.79 4.09
CA VAL A 102 1.00 -10.73 2.95
C VAL A 102 2.22 -11.63 2.96
N ARG A 103 3.42 -11.06 3.17
CA ARG A 103 4.64 -11.86 3.26
C ARG A 103 4.59 -12.83 4.43
N ASP A 104 4.14 -12.38 5.60
CA ASP A 104 4.12 -13.22 6.79
C ASP A 104 3.12 -14.39 6.61
N GLU A 105 2.01 -14.18 5.89
CA GLU A 105 1.03 -15.21 5.49
C GLU A 105 1.57 -16.17 4.42
N LEU A 106 2.35 -15.67 3.45
CA LEU A 106 2.97 -16.51 2.41
C LEU A 106 4.16 -17.31 2.93
N GLY A 107 4.85 -16.81 3.93
CA GLY A 107 6.15 -17.29 4.39
C GLY A 107 7.31 -16.51 3.77
N HIS A 108 8.37 -16.32 4.55
CA HIS A 108 9.51 -15.46 4.18
C HIS A 108 10.37 -15.99 3.03
N ASP A 109 10.28 -17.28 2.71
CA ASP A 109 11.03 -17.89 1.61
C ASP A 109 10.21 -18.05 0.33
N VAL A 110 8.92 -17.72 0.39
CA VAL A 110 8.03 -17.82 -0.77
C VAL A 110 8.22 -16.60 -1.67
N VAL A 111 8.51 -16.88 -2.94
CA VAL A 111 8.54 -15.87 -3.99
C VAL A 111 7.14 -15.80 -4.63
N PHE A 112 6.66 -14.58 -4.86
CA PHE A 112 5.36 -14.33 -5.47
C PHE A 112 5.45 -13.41 -6.69
N GLU A 113 4.42 -13.44 -7.51
CA GLU A 113 4.22 -12.52 -8.63
C GLU A 113 3.10 -11.54 -8.28
N ALA A 114 3.21 -10.29 -8.76
CA ALA A 114 2.27 -9.24 -8.44
C ALA A 114 1.67 -8.60 -9.69
N LEU A 115 0.36 -8.33 -9.63
CA LEU A 115 -0.36 -7.49 -10.58
C LEU A 115 -0.80 -6.22 -9.86
N VAL A 116 -0.43 -5.06 -10.41
CA VAL A 116 -0.76 -3.74 -9.89
C VAL A 116 -1.72 -3.04 -10.84
N ASP A 117 -2.96 -2.88 -10.40
CA ASP A 117 -4.00 -2.13 -11.09
C ASP A 117 -4.00 -0.66 -10.63
N MET A 118 -3.71 0.24 -11.56
CA MET A 118 -3.67 1.68 -11.35
C MET A 118 -4.76 2.43 -12.14
N ARG A 119 -5.75 1.74 -12.72
CA ARG A 119 -6.80 2.34 -13.56
C ARG A 119 -7.54 3.50 -12.89
N ASP A 120 -7.82 3.33 -11.61
CA ASP A 120 -8.59 4.29 -10.82
C ASP A 120 -7.70 5.21 -9.97
N LEU A 121 -6.38 5.20 -10.17
CA LEU A 121 -5.46 6.06 -9.44
C LEU A 121 -5.45 7.48 -10.01
N ASP A 122 -5.70 8.47 -9.17
CA ASP A 122 -5.66 9.90 -9.48
C ASP A 122 -4.43 10.59 -8.86
N GLY A 123 -3.25 10.15 -9.29
CA GLY A 123 -1.96 10.65 -8.83
C GLY A 123 -1.59 10.22 -7.41
N ALA A 124 -0.35 10.52 -7.02
CA ALA A 124 0.17 10.30 -5.67
C ALA A 124 1.30 11.28 -5.37
N PRO A 125 1.44 11.79 -4.13
CA PRO A 125 2.54 12.67 -3.76
C PRO A 125 3.87 11.92 -3.87
N LEU A 126 4.93 12.63 -4.25
CA LEU A 126 6.28 12.06 -4.42
C LEU A 126 6.76 11.31 -3.16
N ARG A 127 6.40 11.79 -1.97
CA ARG A 127 6.74 11.12 -0.70
C ARG A 127 6.11 9.73 -0.56
N ALA A 128 4.89 9.53 -1.06
CA ALA A 128 4.25 8.21 -1.06
C ALA A 128 5.02 7.22 -1.95
N GLN A 129 5.50 7.69 -3.10
CA GLN A 129 6.31 6.91 -4.03
C GLN A 129 7.64 6.47 -3.41
N PHE A 130 8.29 7.35 -2.65
CA PHE A 130 9.51 7.00 -1.89
C PHE A 130 9.27 5.95 -0.81
N VAL A 131 8.12 5.98 -0.13
CA VAL A 131 7.75 4.97 0.87
C VAL A 131 7.68 3.58 0.21
N ILE A 132 6.93 3.47 -0.90
CA ILE A 132 6.80 2.21 -1.65
C ILE A 132 8.16 1.77 -2.21
N GLY A 133 8.92 2.68 -2.82
CA GLY A 133 10.24 2.38 -3.38
C GLY A 133 11.24 1.87 -2.33
N LYS A 134 11.26 2.47 -1.14
CA LYS A 134 12.09 2.00 -0.02
C LYS A 134 11.72 0.59 0.42
N TRP A 135 10.41 0.29 0.50
CA TRP A 135 9.94 -1.04 0.84
C TRP A 135 10.34 -2.08 -0.22
N LEU A 136 10.16 -1.77 -1.50
CA LEU A 136 10.56 -2.63 -2.62
C LEU A 136 12.07 -2.94 -2.59
N LEU A 137 12.91 -1.96 -2.29
CA LEU A 137 14.37 -2.17 -2.16
C LEU A 137 14.70 -3.23 -1.10
N GLY A 138 13.98 -3.24 0.02
CA GLY A 138 14.18 -4.20 1.10
C GLY A 138 13.61 -5.59 0.81
N ARG A 139 12.61 -5.71 -0.07
CA ARG A 139 11.80 -6.93 -0.26
C ARG A 139 11.85 -7.53 -1.67
N LYS A 140 12.54 -6.91 -2.63
CA LYS A 140 12.59 -7.33 -4.04
C LYS A 140 12.95 -8.79 -4.29
N LYS A 141 13.72 -9.45 -3.40
CA LYS A 141 14.09 -10.87 -3.56
C LYS A 141 12.89 -11.82 -3.48
N GLN A 142 11.79 -11.39 -2.86
CA GLN A 142 10.57 -12.18 -2.74
C GLN A 142 9.57 -11.93 -3.88
N ILE A 143 9.88 -11.00 -4.78
CA ILE A 143 8.99 -10.61 -5.87
C ILE A 143 9.61 -11.10 -7.18
N ALA A 144 9.07 -12.19 -7.75
CA ALA A 144 9.56 -12.76 -9.00
C ALA A 144 9.32 -11.81 -10.18
N LYS A 145 8.09 -11.31 -10.29
CA LYS A 145 7.62 -10.46 -11.39
C LYS A 145 6.56 -9.48 -10.90
N VAL A 146 6.50 -8.32 -11.54
CA VAL A 146 5.45 -7.33 -11.32
C VAL A 146 4.91 -6.86 -12.67
N ALA A 147 3.61 -7.01 -12.91
CA ALA A 147 2.94 -6.32 -14.00
C ALA A 147 2.14 -5.15 -13.46
N ILE A 148 2.25 -4.00 -14.11
CA ILE A 148 1.56 -2.76 -13.74
C ILE A 148 0.74 -2.32 -14.94
N PHE A 149 -0.53 -1.98 -14.75
CA PHE A 149 -1.38 -1.56 -15.84
C PHE A 149 -2.38 -0.48 -15.48
N GLY A 150 -2.87 0.21 -16.52
CA GLY A 150 -4.04 1.08 -16.45
C GLY A 150 -3.83 2.46 -15.85
N GLY A 151 -2.66 2.78 -15.30
CA GLY A 151 -2.36 4.13 -14.84
C GLY A 151 -2.37 5.14 -15.99
N LYS A 152 -2.71 6.41 -15.70
CA LYS A 152 -2.55 7.48 -16.69
C LYS A 152 -1.05 7.67 -17.01
N PRO A 153 -0.68 8.35 -18.11
CA PRO A 153 0.72 8.42 -18.56
C PRO A 153 1.71 8.96 -17.51
N PHE A 154 1.27 9.86 -16.63
CA PHE A 154 2.12 10.40 -15.57
C PHE A 154 2.37 9.35 -14.47
N GLU A 155 1.31 8.68 -14.00
CA GLU A 155 1.36 7.63 -12.99
C GLU A 155 2.19 6.44 -13.45
N MET A 156 2.10 6.05 -14.73
CA MET A 156 2.91 4.97 -15.31
C MET A 156 4.40 5.35 -15.36
N LYS A 157 4.73 6.58 -15.74
CA LYS A 157 6.13 7.09 -15.70
C LYS A 157 6.69 7.06 -14.28
N VAL A 158 5.88 7.48 -13.31
CA VAL A 158 6.22 7.44 -11.89
C VAL A 158 6.48 6.00 -11.43
N ALA A 159 5.57 5.07 -11.74
CA ALA A 159 5.72 3.67 -11.39
C ALA A 159 7.01 3.07 -12.00
N ALA A 160 7.31 3.41 -13.26
CA ALA A 160 8.55 3.02 -13.93
C ALA A 160 9.81 3.55 -13.22
N ALA A 161 9.79 4.81 -12.78
CA ALA A 161 10.87 5.39 -12.00
C ALA A 161 11.06 4.68 -10.66
N VAL A 162 9.97 4.40 -9.92
CA VAL A 162 10.03 3.66 -8.65
C VAL A 162 10.62 2.26 -8.84
N MET A 163 10.18 1.52 -9.87
CA MET A 163 10.70 0.18 -10.16
C MET A 163 12.18 0.20 -10.57
N THR A 164 12.60 1.23 -11.32
CA THR A 164 14.01 1.43 -11.70
C THR A 164 14.88 1.72 -10.49
N VAL A 165 14.47 2.63 -9.60
CA VAL A 165 15.19 2.94 -8.35
C VAL A 165 15.27 1.70 -7.45
N ALA A 166 14.20 0.91 -7.39
CA ALA A 166 14.18 -0.35 -6.66
C ALA A 166 15.06 -1.46 -7.28
N ARG A 167 15.57 -1.24 -8.50
CA ARG A 167 16.26 -2.24 -9.33
C ARG A 167 15.39 -3.50 -9.52
N MET A 168 14.10 -3.30 -9.75
CA MET A 168 13.13 -4.34 -10.10
C MET A 168 13.20 -4.57 -11.61
N HIS A 169 14.11 -5.44 -12.05
CA HIS A 169 14.30 -5.72 -13.48
C HIS A 169 13.14 -6.51 -14.11
N ASN A 170 12.41 -7.27 -13.30
CA ASN A 170 11.26 -8.06 -13.73
C ASN A 170 9.94 -7.29 -13.52
N ALA A 171 9.91 -6.02 -13.91
CA ALA A 171 8.71 -5.20 -13.91
C ALA A 171 8.27 -4.92 -15.36
N HIS A 172 6.98 -5.07 -15.65
CA HIS A 172 6.41 -4.79 -16.96
C HIS A 172 5.22 -3.85 -16.85
N PHE A 173 5.10 -2.95 -17.83
CA PHE A 173 4.13 -1.86 -17.86
C PHE A 173 3.23 -2.08 -19.06
N CYS A 174 1.94 -2.27 -18.81
CA CYS A 174 0.96 -2.62 -19.83
C CYS A 174 -0.14 -1.55 -19.90
N ASP A 175 -0.69 -1.34 -21.08
CA ASP A 175 -1.86 -0.46 -21.24
C ASP A 175 -3.16 -1.19 -20.83
N ARG A 176 -3.21 -2.51 -21.03
CA ARG A 176 -4.40 -3.35 -20.82
C ARG A 176 -4.16 -4.45 -19.79
N LEU A 177 -5.22 -4.85 -19.11
CA LEU A 177 -5.22 -5.99 -18.17
C LEU A 177 -4.79 -7.29 -18.87
N ASP A 178 -5.37 -7.59 -20.02
CA ASP A 178 -5.12 -8.84 -20.76
C ASP A 178 -3.62 -9.05 -21.05
N ASP A 179 -2.93 -7.96 -21.39
CA ASP A 179 -1.50 -8.00 -21.69
C ASP A 179 -0.66 -8.23 -20.42
N ALA A 180 -1.06 -7.62 -19.31
CA ALA A 180 -0.43 -7.84 -18.00
C ALA A 180 -0.59 -9.30 -17.54
N ILE A 181 -1.79 -9.87 -17.65
CA ILE A 181 -2.08 -11.27 -17.33
C ILE A 181 -1.27 -12.22 -18.22
N ARG A 182 -1.24 -11.96 -19.54
CA ARG A 182 -0.47 -12.76 -20.50
C ARG A 182 1.03 -12.72 -20.20
N TRP A 183 1.58 -11.54 -19.89
CA TRP A 183 3.00 -11.39 -19.56
C TRP A 183 3.40 -12.11 -18.27
N LEU A 184 2.53 -12.08 -17.25
CA LEU A 184 2.71 -12.85 -16.03
C LEU A 184 2.63 -14.37 -16.29
N GLY A 185 1.94 -14.80 -17.35
CA GLY A 185 1.66 -16.21 -17.63
C GLY A 185 0.53 -16.74 -16.75
N TRP A 186 -0.36 -15.87 -16.29
CA TRP A 186 -1.48 -16.27 -15.45
C TRP A 186 -2.66 -16.77 -16.29
N PRO A 187 -3.45 -17.74 -15.79
CA PRO A 187 -4.72 -18.14 -16.38
C PRO A 187 -5.65 -16.94 -16.65
N GLU A 188 -6.32 -16.96 -17.80
CA GLU A 188 -7.37 -15.98 -18.13
C GLU A 188 -8.50 -16.01 -17.08
N GLY A 189 -9.12 -14.86 -16.82
CA GLY A 189 -10.19 -14.73 -15.81
C GLY A 189 -9.72 -14.77 -14.35
N CYS A 190 -8.42 -14.95 -14.08
CA CYS A 190 -7.90 -14.93 -12.71
C CYS A 190 -8.00 -13.55 -12.03
N TYR A 191 -8.25 -12.49 -12.80
CA TYR A 191 -8.59 -11.17 -12.31
C TYR A 191 -10.04 -10.82 -12.69
N PRO A 192 -10.88 -10.36 -11.75
CA PRO A 192 -12.22 -9.88 -12.09
C PRO A 192 -12.13 -8.55 -12.84
N ASP A 193 -12.44 -8.56 -14.14
CA ASP A 193 -12.48 -7.33 -14.96
C ASP A 193 -13.89 -6.75 -15.16
N GLY A 194 -14.90 -7.35 -14.52
CA GLY A 194 -16.30 -6.94 -14.62
C GLY A 194 -16.80 -6.19 -13.38
N PRO A 195 -17.92 -5.45 -13.49
CA PRO A 195 -18.72 -5.14 -12.30
C PRO A 195 -19.02 -6.46 -11.59
N ALA A 196 -18.95 -6.46 -10.24
CA ALA A 196 -19.37 -7.62 -9.47
C ALA A 196 -20.76 -8.05 -9.97
N PRO A 197 -21.00 -9.35 -10.23
CA PRO A 197 -22.32 -9.81 -10.62
C PRO A 197 -23.32 -9.31 -9.56
N PRO A 198 -24.53 -8.87 -9.97
CA PRO A 198 -25.53 -8.40 -9.02
C PRO A 198 -25.71 -9.47 -7.95
N ARG A 199 -25.53 -9.08 -6.68
CA ARG A 199 -25.70 -10.00 -5.55
C ARG A 199 -27.09 -10.63 -5.66
N PRO A 200 -27.24 -11.96 -5.54
CA PRO A 200 -28.56 -12.56 -5.47
C PRO A 200 -29.31 -11.90 -4.31
N VAL A 201 -30.44 -11.26 -4.60
CA VAL A 201 -31.30 -10.68 -3.57
C VAL A 201 -31.84 -11.87 -2.78
N PRO A 202 -31.56 -12.00 -1.47
CA PRO A 202 -32.15 -13.09 -0.67
C PRO A 202 -33.67 -13.02 -0.83
N GLY A 203 -34.27 -14.16 -1.17
CA GLY A 203 -35.64 -14.28 -1.66
C GLY A 203 -36.66 -13.49 -0.85
N ARG A 204 -37.51 -12.77 -1.58
CA ARG A 204 -38.83 -12.35 -1.08
C ARG A 204 -39.78 -13.54 -1.10
#